data_AF-A0A353X7K6-F1
#
_entry.id   AF-A0A353X7K6-F1
#
_cell.length_a   1.000
_cell.length_b   1.000
_cell.length_c   1.000
_cell.angle_alpha   90.00
_cell.angle_beta   90.00
_cell.angle_gamma   90.00
#
_symmetry.space_group_name_H-M   'P 1'
#
loop_
_entity.id
_entity.type
_entity.pdbx_description
1 polymer ?
#
loop_
_entity_poly.entity_id
_entity_poly.type
_entity_poly.pdbx_seq_one_letter_code
_entity_poly.pdbx_strand_id
1 'polypeptide(L)'
;MSLAPVSAQSAVLPAIRAAARASGVDFAYLAKQAEVESGLNPSAKAKTSTATGLYQFIESTWLAMAEKHGARYGLSGGREDLLAAREDPQMAAYMAAELAKENAAALQASWGGEVGATELYLAHFLGASGAADLLSARDADAEASAAALLPAAASANRGVFYGPDGAARSVAEVYDRFAAKFSGQQAAQAPRAAPGQIPFVREAALSTQSPLLNPVAVMLLAQLDAPSTGGTQQK
;
A
#
# COMPACT_ATOMS: atom_id res chain seq x y z
N MET A 1 16.43 19.64 -32.57
CA MET A 1 15.16 19.00 -32.20
C MET A 1 15.04 19.03 -30.68
N SER A 2 14.20 19.91 -30.14
CA SER A 2 13.95 19.97 -28.69
C SER A 2 12.88 18.93 -28.37
N LEU A 3 13.23 17.91 -27.59
CA LEU A 3 12.24 16.97 -27.06
C LEU A 3 11.42 17.75 -26.01
N ALA A 4 10.10 17.87 -26.23
CA ALA A 4 9.22 18.46 -25.25
C ALA A 4 9.37 17.72 -23.91
N PRO A 5 9.37 18.41 -22.75
CA PRO A 5 9.45 17.75 -21.46
C PRO A 5 8.26 16.79 -21.33
N VAL A 6 8.55 15.52 -21.09
CA VAL A 6 7.55 14.50 -20.74
C VAL A 6 6.86 14.99 -19.47
N SER A 7 5.54 15.21 -19.52
CA SER A 7 4.82 15.66 -18.33
C SER A 7 4.92 14.60 -17.24
N ALA A 8 5.02 15.01 -15.97
CA ALA A 8 5.10 14.08 -14.84
C ALA A 8 3.97 13.03 -14.87
N GLN A 9 2.77 13.43 -15.32
CA GLN A 9 1.63 12.53 -15.52
C GLN A 9 1.89 11.45 -16.58
N SER A 10 2.53 11.81 -17.71
CA SER A 10 2.89 10.85 -18.76
C SER A 10 4.04 9.91 -18.37
N ALA A 11 4.80 10.25 -17.33
CA ALA A 11 5.89 9.43 -16.80
C ALA A 11 5.44 8.37 -15.77
N VAL A 12 4.19 8.44 -15.26
CA VAL A 12 3.70 7.57 -14.17
C VAL A 12 3.79 6.07 -14.50
N LEU A 13 3.15 5.61 -15.58
CA LEU A 13 3.16 4.16 -15.90
C LEU A 13 4.56 3.62 -16.23
N PRO A 14 5.41 4.34 -16.99
CA PRO A 14 6.82 3.97 -17.16
C PRO A 14 7.59 3.86 -15.83
N ALA A 15 7.40 4.82 -14.91
CA ALA A 15 8.02 4.81 -13.59
C ALA A 15 7.62 3.59 -12.76
N ILE A 16 6.31 3.28 -12.70
CA ILE A 16 5.79 2.10 -12.00
C ILE A 16 6.37 0.81 -12.61
N ARG A 17 6.49 0.75 -13.94
CA ARG A 17 7.09 -0.40 -14.64
C ARG A 17 8.57 -0.56 -14.34
N ALA A 18 9.32 0.54 -14.22
CA ALA A 18 10.72 0.52 -13.84
C ALA A 18 10.89 0.00 -12.40
N ALA A 19 10.07 0.48 -11.47
CA ALA A 19 10.07 0.03 -10.09
C ALA A 19 9.73 -1.46 -9.95
N ALA A 20 8.69 -1.94 -10.66
CA ALA A 20 8.33 -3.35 -10.69
C ALA A 20 9.50 -4.23 -11.17
N ARG A 21 10.17 -3.81 -12.26
CA ARG A 21 11.33 -4.54 -12.81
C ARG A 21 12.53 -4.54 -11.87
N ALA A 22 12.82 -3.43 -11.21
CA ALA A 22 13.98 -3.29 -10.33
C ALA A 22 13.82 -4.03 -9.00
N SER A 23 12.60 -4.06 -8.46
CA SER A 23 12.30 -4.61 -7.14
C SER A 23 11.82 -6.06 -7.17
N GLY A 24 11.27 -6.51 -8.30
CA GLY A 24 10.57 -7.78 -8.43
C GLY A 24 9.12 -7.74 -7.93
N VAL A 25 8.63 -6.59 -7.43
CA VAL A 25 7.23 -6.39 -7.06
C VAL A 25 6.37 -6.32 -8.32
N ASP A 26 5.19 -6.94 -8.28
CA ASP A 26 4.27 -6.94 -9.42
C ASP A 26 3.84 -5.53 -9.86
N PHE A 27 3.80 -5.32 -11.17
CA PHE A 27 3.40 -4.05 -11.78
C PHE A 27 1.92 -3.73 -11.52
N ALA A 28 1.03 -4.73 -11.62
CA ALA A 28 -0.39 -4.52 -11.47
C ALA A 28 -0.73 -4.10 -10.03
N TYR A 29 -0.06 -4.69 -9.03
CA TYR A 29 -0.16 -4.24 -7.64
C TYR A 29 0.27 -2.78 -7.46
N LEU A 30 1.47 -2.42 -7.91
CA LEU A 30 1.99 -1.04 -7.76
C LEU A 30 1.14 -0.02 -8.51
N ALA A 31 0.62 -0.37 -9.69
CA ALA A 31 -0.29 0.47 -10.46
C ALA A 31 -1.62 0.65 -9.73
N LYS A 32 -2.19 -0.44 -9.18
CA LYS A 32 -3.45 -0.37 -8.47
C LYS A 32 -3.34 0.42 -7.17
N GLN A 33 -2.24 0.25 -6.43
CA GLN A 33 -1.97 1.04 -5.24
C GLN A 33 -1.89 2.53 -5.58
N ALA A 34 -1.15 2.92 -6.61
CA ALA A 34 -1.06 4.33 -7.04
C ALA A 34 -2.42 4.90 -7.49
N GLU A 35 -3.26 4.10 -8.16
CA GLU A 35 -4.63 4.49 -8.51
C GLU A 35 -5.49 4.72 -7.26
N VAL A 36 -5.42 3.82 -6.27
CA VAL A 36 -6.18 3.92 -5.01
C VAL A 36 -5.73 5.13 -4.18
N GLU A 37 -4.42 5.37 -4.09
CA GLU A 37 -3.87 6.42 -3.21
C GLU A 37 -4.02 7.82 -3.81
N SER A 38 -3.85 7.99 -5.12
CA SER A 38 -3.84 9.33 -5.73
C SER A 38 -4.59 9.47 -7.04
N GLY A 39 -5.22 8.40 -7.53
CA GLY A 39 -5.77 8.39 -8.88
C GLY A 39 -4.69 8.54 -9.95
N LEU A 40 -3.49 8.01 -9.69
CA LEU A 40 -2.30 8.18 -10.54
C LEU A 40 -1.79 9.63 -10.65
N ASN A 41 -2.15 10.51 -9.73
CA ASN A 41 -1.66 11.90 -9.69
C ASN A 41 -0.32 11.97 -8.90
N PRO A 42 0.82 12.27 -9.57
CA PRO A 42 2.12 12.30 -8.90
C PRO A 42 2.33 13.52 -8.01
N SER A 43 1.48 14.54 -8.07
CA SER A 43 1.56 15.74 -7.23
C SER A 43 0.39 15.86 -6.24
N ALA A 44 -0.33 14.76 -5.97
CA ALA A 44 -1.44 14.75 -5.03
C ALA A 44 -0.96 15.09 -3.61
N LYS A 45 -1.72 15.92 -2.89
CA LYS A 45 -1.44 16.32 -1.50
C LYS A 45 -2.68 16.16 -0.65
N ALA A 46 -2.56 15.41 0.44
CA ALA A 46 -3.63 15.30 1.42
C ALA A 46 -3.81 16.64 2.16
N LYS A 47 -5.05 16.95 2.54
CA LYS A 47 -5.36 18.19 3.29
C LYS A 47 -5.12 18.07 4.80
N THR A 48 -5.09 16.85 5.31
CA THR A 48 -5.13 16.54 6.75
C THR A 48 -3.87 15.84 7.25
N SER A 49 -2.90 15.58 6.38
CA SER A 49 -1.65 14.89 6.71
C SER A 49 -0.52 15.39 5.82
N THR A 50 0.69 14.88 6.05
CA THR A 50 1.86 15.17 5.20
C THR A 50 1.91 14.28 3.95
N ALA A 51 0.90 13.44 3.71
CA ALA A 51 0.85 12.53 2.57
C ALA A 51 0.97 13.30 1.24
N THR A 52 1.96 12.91 0.44
CA THR A 52 2.29 13.58 -0.83
C THR A 52 2.64 12.55 -1.90
N GLY A 53 2.25 12.86 -3.12
CA GLY A 53 2.71 12.19 -4.32
C GLY A 53 1.92 10.94 -4.71
N LEU A 54 2.49 10.18 -5.63
CA LEU A 54 1.84 9.05 -6.31
C LEU A 54 1.33 7.96 -5.35
N TYR A 55 2.03 7.75 -4.24
CA TYR A 55 1.73 6.73 -3.22
C TYR A 55 1.40 7.33 -1.85
N GLN A 56 1.10 8.63 -1.79
CA GLN A 56 0.67 9.31 -0.56
C GLN A 56 1.58 9.09 0.65
N PHE A 57 2.90 9.07 0.43
CA PHE A 57 3.87 8.92 1.51
C PHE A 57 3.81 10.09 2.50
N ILE A 58 3.58 9.77 3.78
CA ILE A 58 3.80 10.73 4.87
C ILE A 58 5.30 10.98 5.07
N GLU A 59 5.63 12.12 5.64
CA GLU A 59 6.99 12.61 5.80
C GLU A 59 7.92 11.60 6.51
N SER A 60 7.50 11.09 7.67
CA SER A 60 8.31 10.18 8.49
C SER A 60 8.66 8.89 7.75
N THR A 61 7.66 8.24 7.16
CA THR A 61 7.85 7.00 6.40
C THR A 61 8.71 7.24 5.18
N TRP A 62 8.51 8.35 4.46
CA TRP A 62 9.34 8.68 3.31
C TRP A 62 10.82 8.82 3.68
N LEU A 63 11.12 9.60 4.73
CA LEU A 63 12.49 9.84 5.15
C LEU A 63 13.17 8.54 5.59
N ALA A 64 12.47 7.67 6.32
CA ALA A 64 12.99 6.35 6.69
C ALA A 64 13.28 5.46 5.46
N MET A 65 12.38 5.44 4.47
CA MET A 65 12.59 4.69 3.23
C MET A 65 13.73 5.27 2.39
N ALA A 66 13.82 6.59 2.29
CA ALA A 66 14.89 7.28 1.56
C ALA A 66 16.26 7.06 2.21
N GLU A 67 16.34 7.07 3.54
CA GLU A 67 17.56 6.75 4.28
C GLU A 67 18.01 5.31 4.00
N LYS A 68 17.07 4.36 4.07
CA LYS A 68 17.39 2.93 3.95
C LYS A 68 17.65 2.47 2.51
N HIS A 69 16.92 3.00 1.54
CA HIS A 69 16.92 2.52 0.15
C HIS A 69 17.24 3.58 -0.89
N GLY A 70 17.12 4.86 -0.54
CA GLY A 70 17.21 5.96 -1.51
C GLY A 70 18.52 5.97 -2.29
N ALA A 71 19.65 5.73 -1.60
CA ALA A 71 20.98 5.72 -2.22
C ALA A 71 21.08 4.72 -3.40
N ARG A 72 20.38 3.57 -3.32
CA ARG A 72 20.33 2.57 -4.39
C ARG A 72 19.74 3.12 -5.69
N TYR A 73 18.84 4.08 -5.59
CA TYR A 73 18.09 4.65 -6.70
C TYR A 73 18.57 6.07 -7.07
N GLY A 74 19.68 6.52 -6.49
CA GLY A 74 20.21 7.87 -6.70
C GLY A 74 19.46 8.96 -5.93
N LEU A 75 18.57 8.59 -5.00
CA LEU A 75 17.91 9.53 -4.10
C LEU A 75 18.87 9.87 -2.95
N SER A 76 19.34 11.11 -2.95
CA SER A 76 20.24 11.66 -1.95
C SER A 76 20.05 13.18 -1.88
N GLY A 77 20.49 13.81 -0.80
CA GLY A 77 20.39 15.26 -0.64
C GLY A 77 20.03 15.65 0.78
N GLY A 78 19.73 16.94 0.97
CA GLY A 78 19.20 17.44 2.22
C GLY A 78 17.75 16.99 2.43
N ARG A 79 17.24 17.20 3.65
CA ARG A 79 15.85 16.84 4.00
C ARG A 79 14.82 17.42 3.02
N GLU A 80 15.03 18.66 2.56
CA GLU A 80 14.13 19.31 1.59
C GLU A 80 14.13 18.61 0.23
N ASP A 81 15.31 18.26 -0.30
CA ASP A 81 15.45 17.52 -1.55
C ASP A 81 14.76 16.16 -1.47
N LEU A 82 14.99 15.44 -0.37
CA LEU A 82 14.35 14.16 -0.13
C LEU A 82 12.83 14.34 -0.14
N LEU A 83 12.27 15.30 0.60
CA LEU A 83 10.82 15.47 0.67
C LEU A 83 10.18 15.91 -0.64
N ALA A 84 10.88 16.70 -1.46
CA ALA A 84 10.42 17.09 -2.79
C ALA A 84 10.34 15.89 -3.74
N ALA A 85 11.24 14.93 -3.61
CA ALA A 85 11.26 13.71 -4.43
C ALA A 85 10.03 12.79 -4.23
N ARG A 86 9.14 13.06 -3.27
CA ARG A 86 7.81 12.41 -3.20
C ARG A 86 6.94 12.69 -4.41
N GLU A 87 7.12 13.84 -5.06
CA GLU A 87 6.39 14.20 -6.28
C GLU A 87 7.04 13.64 -7.55
N ASP A 88 8.26 13.08 -7.46
CA ASP A 88 8.90 12.38 -8.56
C ASP A 88 8.25 10.98 -8.69
N PRO A 89 7.55 10.67 -9.79
CA PRO A 89 6.84 9.40 -9.94
C PRO A 89 7.78 8.19 -9.93
N GLN A 90 9.03 8.35 -10.38
CA GLN A 90 10.01 7.27 -10.42
C GLN A 90 10.55 6.99 -9.01
N MET A 91 10.96 8.02 -8.27
CA MET A 91 11.43 7.84 -6.88
C MET A 91 10.30 7.33 -5.99
N ALA A 92 9.09 7.88 -6.14
CA ALA A 92 7.92 7.42 -5.40
C ALA A 92 7.60 5.95 -5.67
N ALA A 93 7.67 5.50 -6.93
CA ALA A 93 7.44 4.10 -7.28
C ALA A 93 8.53 3.17 -6.73
N TYR A 94 9.81 3.56 -6.76
CA TYR A 94 10.87 2.76 -6.15
C TYR A 94 10.69 2.60 -4.63
N MET A 95 10.40 3.69 -3.92
CA MET A 95 10.18 3.64 -2.47
C MET A 95 8.92 2.84 -2.11
N ALA A 96 7.84 2.95 -2.91
CA ALA A 96 6.64 2.14 -2.72
C ALA A 96 6.94 0.65 -2.89
N ALA A 97 7.74 0.28 -3.89
CA ALA A 97 8.13 -1.10 -4.12
C ALA A 97 9.02 -1.66 -3.00
N GLU A 98 9.98 -0.88 -2.48
CA GLU A 98 10.79 -1.33 -1.33
C GLU A 98 9.94 -1.44 -0.06
N LEU A 99 9.00 -0.51 0.17
CA LEU A 99 8.08 -0.60 1.32
C LEU A 99 7.19 -1.83 1.22
N ALA A 100 6.68 -2.14 0.02
CA ALA A 100 5.90 -3.36 -0.22
C ALA A 100 6.72 -4.62 0.10
N LYS A 101 8.01 -4.67 -0.27
CA LYS A 101 8.89 -5.79 0.08
C LYS A 101 9.12 -5.93 1.58
N GLU A 102 9.32 -4.81 2.28
CA GLU A 102 9.47 -4.83 3.75
C GLU A 102 8.20 -5.33 4.44
N ASN A 103 7.03 -4.84 4.01
CA ASN A 103 5.75 -5.31 4.50
C ASN A 103 5.56 -6.80 4.22
N ALA A 104 5.93 -7.27 3.03
CA ALA A 104 5.83 -8.67 2.65
C ALA A 104 6.68 -9.57 3.56
N ALA A 105 7.94 -9.19 3.78
CA ALA A 105 8.86 -9.91 4.65
C ALA A 105 8.37 -9.93 6.11
N ALA A 106 7.88 -8.79 6.61
CA ALA A 106 7.36 -8.69 7.97
C ALA A 106 6.10 -9.53 8.17
N LEU A 107 5.16 -9.52 7.21
CA LEU A 107 3.97 -10.36 7.25
C LEU A 107 4.30 -11.85 7.18
N GLN A 108 5.22 -12.23 6.29
CA GLN A 108 5.66 -13.62 6.18
C GLN A 108 6.30 -14.11 7.48
N ALA A 109 7.03 -13.25 8.20
CA ALA A 109 7.66 -13.59 9.46
C ALA A 109 6.67 -13.69 10.64
N SER A 110 5.67 -12.80 10.69
CA SER A 110 4.78 -12.70 11.86
C SER A 110 3.47 -13.49 11.72
N TRP A 111 2.92 -13.60 10.51
CA TRP A 111 1.65 -14.30 10.25
C TRP A 111 1.86 -15.62 9.49
N GLY A 112 2.80 -15.66 8.54
CA GLY A 112 3.21 -16.89 7.86
C GLY A 112 2.28 -17.37 6.74
N GLY A 113 1.12 -16.74 6.54
CA GLY A 113 0.23 -17.02 5.41
C GLY A 113 0.75 -16.51 4.06
N GLU A 114 -0.03 -16.76 3.01
CA GLU A 114 0.29 -16.27 1.66
C GLU A 114 0.08 -14.75 1.58
N VAL A 115 1.15 -14.00 1.30
CA VAL A 115 1.09 -12.54 1.22
C VAL A 115 0.69 -12.10 -0.19
N GLY A 116 -0.59 -11.73 -0.35
CA GLY A 116 -1.15 -11.17 -1.57
C GLY A 116 -1.28 -9.64 -1.56
N ALA A 117 -1.92 -9.09 -2.60
CA ALA A 117 -2.14 -7.66 -2.74
C ALA A 117 -2.94 -7.05 -1.58
N THR A 118 -3.95 -7.79 -1.08
CA THR A 118 -4.78 -7.33 0.04
C THR A 118 -4.00 -7.30 1.33
N GLU A 119 -3.23 -8.33 1.64
CA GLU A 119 -2.35 -8.42 2.80
C GLU A 119 -1.31 -7.29 2.80
N LEU A 120 -0.65 -7.05 1.65
CA LEU A 120 0.31 -5.95 1.52
C LEU A 120 -0.34 -4.58 1.74
N TYR A 121 -1.56 -4.40 1.23
CA TYR A 121 -2.29 -3.14 1.41
C TYR A 121 -2.78 -2.95 2.85
N LEU A 122 -3.16 -4.03 3.53
CA LEU A 122 -3.42 -4.01 4.98
C LEU A 122 -2.17 -3.63 5.77
N ALA A 123 -1.01 -4.19 5.45
CA ALA A 123 0.25 -3.81 6.10
C ALA A 123 0.67 -2.37 5.80
N HIS A 124 0.38 -1.85 4.61
CA HIS A 124 0.56 -0.43 4.30
C HIS A 124 -0.31 0.47 5.19
N PHE A 125 -1.57 0.07 5.41
CA PHE A 125 -2.55 0.87 6.16
C PHE A 125 -2.42 0.76 7.69
N LEU A 126 -2.32 -0.47 8.21
CA LEU A 126 -2.26 -0.77 9.65
C LEU A 126 -0.83 -0.80 10.21
N GLY A 127 0.17 -0.79 9.33
CA GLY A 127 1.51 -1.30 9.65
C GLY A 127 1.55 -2.82 9.66
N ALA A 128 2.75 -3.39 9.48
CA ALA A 128 2.93 -4.84 9.35
C ALA A 128 2.44 -5.63 10.59
N SER A 129 2.65 -5.11 11.80
CA SER A 129 2.16 -5.77 13.03
C SER A 129 0.64 -5.80 13.10
N GLY A 130 -0.02 -4.65 12.94
CA GLY A 130 -1.48 -4.58 13.01
C GLY A 130 -2.17 -5.39 11.89
N ALA A 131 -1.54 -5.47 10.73
CA ALA A 131 -2.00 -6.36 9.67
C ALA A 131 -1.81 -7.84 10.03
N ALA A 132 -0.67 -8.22 10.60
CA ALA A 132 -0.46 -9.59 11.07
C ALA A 132 -1.45 -9.98 12.19
N ASP A 133 -1.74 -9.07 13.13
CA ASP A 133 -2.74 -9.28 14.18
C ASP A 133 -4.13 -9.49 13.58
N LEU A 134 -4.55 -8.65 12.63
CA LEU A 134 -5.84 -8.77 11.95
C LEU A 134 -5.94 -10.07 11.15
N LEU A 135 -4.90 -10.43 10.39
CA LEU A 135 -4.88 -11.64 9.56
C LEU A 135 -4.90 -12.91 10.43
N SER A 136 -4.12 -12.92 11.51
CA SER A 136 -4.13 -14.03 12.47
C SER A 136 -5.49 -14.17 13.16
N ALA A 137 -6.11 -13.04 13.54
CA ALA A 137 -7.45 -13.05 14.10
C ALA A 137 -8.49 -13.53 13.09
N ARG A 138 -8.41 -13.14 11.82
CA ARG A 138 -9.31 -13.62 10.76
C ARG A 138 -9.21 -15.14 10.56
N ASP A 139 -8.00 -15.67 10.59
CA ASP A 139 -7.78 -17.11 10.42
C ASP A 139 -8.29 -17.93 11.63
N ALA A 140 -8.33 -17.32 12.82
CA ALA A 140 -8.81 -17.94 14.06
C ALA A 140 -10.33 -17.77 14.30
N ASP A 141 -10.83 -16.54 14.19
CA ASP A 141 -12.22 -16.13 14.36
C ASP A 141 -12.53 -14.89 13.50
N ALA A 142 -13.10 -15.14 12.34
CA ALA A 142 -13.44 -14.14 11.34
C ALA A 142 -14.50 -13.12 11.82
N GLU A 143 -15.32 -13.49 12.81
CA GLU A 143 -16.41 -12.68 13.35
C GLU A 143 -15.98 -11.80 14.54
N ALA A 144 -14.74 -11.97 15.03
CA ALA A 144 -14.20 -11.16 16.11
C ALA A 144 -14.21 -9.66 15.77
N SER A 145 -14.45 -8.82 16.77
CA SER A 145 -14.50 -7.37 16.58
C SER A 145 -13.12 -6.80 16.22
N ALA A 146 -12.98 -6.25 15.01
CA ALA A 146 -11.74 -5.63 14.55
C ALA A 146 -11.40 -4.37 15.37
N ALA A 147 -12.42 -3.65 15.84
CA ALA A 147 -12.22 -2.45 16.65
C ALA A 147 -11.71 -2.77 18.06
N ALA A 148 -12.12 -3.91 18.63
CA ALA A 148 -11.60 -4.38 19.90
C ALA A 148 -10.15 -4.89 19.77
N LEU A 149 -9.83 -5.54 18.64
CA LEU A 149 -8.48 -6.02 18.34
C LEU A 149 -7.48 -4.87 18.12
N LEU A 150 -7.88 -3.84 17.35
CA LEU A 150 -7.02 -2.73 16.93
C LEU A 150 -7.58 -1.36 17.35
N PRO A 151 -7.66 -1.06 18.66
CA PRO A 151 -8.38 0.12 19.16
C PRO A 151 -7.80 1.45 18.69
N ALA A 152 -6.47 1.55 18.55
CA ALA A 152 -5.81 2.75 18.04
C ALA A 152 -6.10 3.00 16.55
N ALA A 153 -6.09 1.94 15.73
CA ALA A 153 -6.44 2.04 14.32
C ALA A 153 -7.93 2.37 14.12
N ALA A 154 -8.79 1.79 14.96
CA ALA A 154 -10.23 2.01 14.94
C ALA A 154 -10.63 3.44 15.33
N SER A 155 -9.95 4.04 16.31
CA SER A 155 -10.21 5.43 16.70
C SER A 155 -9.76 6.42 15.62
N ALA A 156 -8.61 6.17 14.99
CA ALA A 156 -8.10 6.99 13.89
C ALA A 156 -8.92 6.83 12.60
N ASN A 157 -9.48 5.64 12.35
CA ASN A 157 -10.10 5.30 11.07
C ASN A 157 -11.52 4.75 11.25
N ARG A 158 -12.39 5.52 11.92
CA ARG A 158 -13.76 5.13 12.26
C ARG A 158 -14.54 4.54 11.08
N GLY A 159 -14.42 5.15 9.90
CA GLY A 159 -15.12 4.70 8.68
C GLY A 159 -14.71 3.31 8.17
N VAL A 160 -13.53 2.81 8.57
CA VAL A 160 -13.06 1.45 8.26
C VAL A 160 -13.56 0.45 9.29
N PHE A 161 -13.51 0.79 10.57
CA PHE A 161 -13.76 -0.14 11.67
C PHE A 161 -15.21 -0.18 12.17
N TYR A 162 -16.06 0.77 11.75
CA TYR A 162 -17.46 0.85 12.20
C TYR A 162 -18.44 1.04 11.04
N GLY A 163 -19.61 0.44 11.18
CA GLY A 163 -20.77 0.65 10.32
C GLY A 163 -21.37 2.06 10.46
N PRO A 164 -22.28 2.46 9.54
CA PRO A 164 -22.99 3.74 9.62
C PRO A 164 -23.83 3.90 10.90
N ASP A 165 -24.31 2.78 11.44
CA ASP A 165 -25.03 2.67 12.72
C ASP A 165 -24.10 2.70 13.95
N GLY A 166 -22.78 2.75 13.73
CA GLY A 166 -21.77 2.74 14.78
C GLY A 166 -21.41 1.35 15.30
N ALA A 167 -21.99 0.28 14.76
CA ALA A 167 -21.61 -1.09 15.11
C ALA A 167 -20.16 -1.37 14.70
N ALA A 168 -19.41 -2.06 15.56
CA ALA A 168 -18.04 -2.45 15.22
C ALA A 168 -18.06 -3.53 14.15
N ARG A 169 -17.23 -3.37 13.12
CA ARG A 169 -17.05 -4.38 12.08
C ARG A 169 -16.24 -5.57 12.60
N SER A 170 -16.52 -6.74 12.03
CA SER A 170 -15.68 -7.92 12.25
C SER A 170 -14.34 -7.81 11.52
N VAL A 171 -13.38 -8.67 11.88
CA VAL A 171 -12.11 -8.77 11.16
C VAL A 171 -12.31 -9.17 9.70
N ALA A 172 -13.27 -10.05 9.41
CA ALA A 172 -13.65 -10.42 8.04
C ALA A 172 -14.18 -9.22 7.25
N GLU A 173 -15.11 -8.45 7.83
CA GLU A 173 -15.67 -7.27 7.18
C GLU A 173 -14.61 -6.20 6.90
N VAL A 174 -13.66 -6.00 7.82
CA VAL A 174 -12.54 -5.09 7.56
C VAL A 174 -11.67 -5.64 6.43
N TYR A 175 -11.32 -6.93 6.46
CA TYR A 175 -10.53 -7.56 5.40
C TYR A 175 -11.20 -7.41 4.02
N ASP A 176 -12.49 -7.74 3.90
CA ASP A 176 -13.24 -7.72 2.64
C ASP A 176 -13.30 -6.32 2.02
N ARG A 177 -13.36 -5.27 2.85
CA ARG A 177 -13.32 -3.88 2.37
C ARG A 177 -11.98 -3.55 1.70
N PHE A 178 -10.88 -4.13 2.18
CA PHE A 178 -9.57 -3.98 1.57
C PHE A 178 -9.45 -4.86 0.32
N ALA A 179 -9.96 -6.10 0.39
CA ALA A 179 -9.99 -7.01 -0.75
C ALA A 179 -10.77 -6.43 -1.94
N ALA A 180 -11.88 -5.73 -1.68
CA ALA A 180 -12.70 -5.08 -2.70
C ALA A 180 -11.93 -4.02 -3.53
N LYS A 181 -10.84 -3.45 -3.01
CA LYS A 181 -9.97 -2.53 -3.76
C LYS A 181 -9.14 -3.26 -4.83
N PHE A 182 -8.96 -4.58 -4.72
CA PHE A 182 -8.12 -5.41 -5.59
C PHE A 182 -8.88 -6.55 -6.29
N SER A 183 -10.19 -6.68 -6.07
CA SER A 183 -11.04 -7.77 -6.62
C SER A 183 -11.11 -7.80 -8.15
N GLY A 184 -10.84 -6.67 -8.84
CA GLY A 184 -10.73 -6.61 -10.29
C GLY A 184 -9.46 -7.23 -10.90
N GLN A 185 -8.47 -7.62 -10.08
CA GLN A 185 -7.19 -8.19 -10.53
C GLN A 185 -6.97 -9.65 -10.14
N GLN A 186 -7.83 -10.24 -9.29
CA GLN A 186 -7.72 -11.66 -8.89
C GLN A 186 -8.15 -12.65 -10.00
N ALA A 187 -8.64 -12.17 -11.15
CA ALA A 187 -9.06 -13.02 -12.27
C ALA A 187 -7.95 -13.39 -13.28
N ALA A 188 -6.72 -12.89 -13.13
CA ALA A 188 -5.59 -13.31 -13.94
C ALA A 188 -4.67 -14.23 -13.12
N GLN A 189 -4.86 -15.54 -13.31
CA GLN A 189 -4.08 -16.63 -12.73
C GLN A 189 -2.57 -16.35 -12.78
N ALA A 190 -1.96 -16.07 -11.64
CA ALA A 190 -0.54 -16.36 -11.45
C ALA A 190 -0.41 -17.87 -11.18
N PRO A 191 0.55 -18.58 -11.79
CA PRO A 191 0.80 -19.97 -11.42
C PRO A 191 1.12 -20.03 -9.93
N ARG A 192 0.51 -21.02 -9.24
CA ARG A 192 0.68 -21.28 -7.82
C ARG A 192 2.18 -21.28 -7.47
N ALA A 193 2.62 -20.30 -6.69
CA ALA A 193 4.01 -20.16 -6.29
C ALA A 193 4.43 -21.36 -5.43
N ALA A 194 5.71 -21.75 -5.51
CA ALA A 194 6.25 -22.81 -4.67
C ALA A 194 6.28 -22.36 -3.19
N PRO A 195 6.21 -23.28 -2.22
CA PRO A 195 6.34 -22.94 -0.80
C PRO A 195 7.62 -22.11 -0.56
N GLY A 196 7.48 -20.93 0.04
CA GLY A 196 8.58 -19.99 0.30
C GLY A 196 8.76 -18.87 -0.73
N GLN A 197 7.96 -18.83 -1.80
CA GLN A 197 7.95 -17.73 -2.77
C GLN A 197 6.75 -16.82 -2.53
N ILE A 198 6.99 -15.52 -2.33
CA ILE A 198 5.91 -14.53 -2.34
C ILE A 198 5.46 -14.36 -3.80
N PRO A 199 4.21 -14.70 -4.18
CA PRO A 199 3.79 -14.75 -5.59
C PRO A 199 3.96 -13.41 -6.33
N PHE A 200 4.07 -12.32 -5.57
CA PHE A 200 4.19 -10.95 -6.03
C PHE A 200 5.58 -10.32 -5.83
N VAL A 201 6.57 -11.04 -5.28
CA VAL A 201 7.97 -10.58 -5.16
C VAL A 201 8.88 -11.67 -5.72
N ARG A 202 9.49 -11.43 -6.89
CA ARG A 202 10.56 -12.32 -7.37
C ARG A 202 11.79 -12.12 -6.48
N GLU A 203 12.21 -13.18 -5.79
CA GLU A 203 13.38 -13.17 -4.90
C GLU A 203 14.62 -12.58 -5.62
N ALA A 204 15.09 -11.45 -5.12
CA ALA A 204 16.50 -11.10 -5.15
C ALA A 204 17.00 -11.25 -3.70
N ALA A 205 17.96 -12.14 -3.49
CA ALA A 205 18.51 -12.54 -2.20
C ALA A 205 18.60 -11.38 -1.20
N LEU A 206 17.78 -11.42 -0.14
CA LEU A 206 17.74 -10.39 0.90
C LEU A 206 18.71 -10.76 2.03
N SER A 207 19.66 -9.86 2.28
CA SER A 207 20.47 -9.84 3.50
C SER A 207 19.60 -9.56 4.72
N THR A 208 19.83 -10.31 5.80
CA THR A 208 19.10 -10.25 7.07
C THR A 208 19.42 -8.96 7.84
N GLN A 209 18.41 -8.14 8.13
CA GLN A 209 18.53 -7.11 9.16
C GLN A 209 17.18 -6.88 9.87
N SER A 210 17.25 -6.79 11.20
CA SER A 210 16.13 -6.80 12.15
C SER A 210 15.19 -5.58 12.00
N PRO A 211 13.87 -5.73 12.29
CA PRO A 211 12.95 -4.60 12.23
C PRO A 211 12.99 -3.76 13.52
N LEU A 212 13.06 -2.44 13.36
CA LEU A 212 12.74 -1.48 14.42
C LEU A 212 11.33 -0.91 14.22
N LEU A 213 10.70 -0.60 15.34
CA LEU A 213 9.30 -0.19 15.50
C LEU A 213 8.97 1.11 14.75
N ASN A 214 7.83 1.12 14.04
CA ASN A 214 7.38 2.24 13.20
C ASN A 214 6.34 3.13 13.95
N PRO A 215 6.49 4.47 13.96
CA PRO A 215 5.45 5.36 14.45
C PRO A 215 4.34 5.62 13.40
N VAL A 216 3.10 5.30 13.80
CA VAL A 216 1.79 5.89 13.43
C VAL A 216 1.50 6.10 11.93
N ALA A 217 0.61 5.24 11.41
CA ALA A 217 -0.11 5.46 10.16
C ALA A 217 -1.11 6.63 10.29
N VAL A 218 -0.96 7.66 9.44
CA VAL A 218 -1.93 8.77 9.32
C VAL A 218 -2.65 8.68 7.98
N MET A 219 -3.81 8.01 8.03
CA MET A 219 -5.07 8.27 7.35
C MET A 219 -5.05 9.01 5.99
N LEU A 220 -5.40 8.27 4.93
CA LEU A 220 -6.15 8.78 3.78
C LEU A 220 -7.49 8.03 3.69
N LEU A 221 -8.56 8.66 4.20
CA LEU A 221 -9.93 8.26 3.93
C LEU A 221 -10.63 9.36 3.14
N ALA A 222 -10.64 9.20 1.83
CA ALA A 222 -11.73 9.68 0.98
C ALA A 222 -12.21 8.49 0.13
N GLN A 223 -13.50 8.46 -0.18
CA GLN A 223 -14.23 7.40 -0.91
C GLN A 223 -14.49 6.08 -0.17
N LEU A 224 -15.22 6.16 0.94
CA LEU A 224 -16.15 5.10 1.33
C LEU A 224 -17.56 5.68 1.44
N ASP A 225 -18.10 6.16 0.31
CA ASP A 225 -19.54 6.34 0.09
C ASP A 225 -19.80 6.57 -1.40
N ALA A 226 -20.11 5.49 -2.12
CA ALA A 226 -20.88 5.56 -3.35
C ALA A 226 -21.60 4.21 -3.53
N PRO A 227 -22.94 4.14 -3.40
CA PRO A 227 -23.67 2.97 -3.86
C PRO A 227 -23.48 2.83 -5.37
N SER A 228 -23.29 1.61 -5.86
CA SER A 228 -23.34 1.32 -7.28
C SER A 228 -24.73 1.67 -7.81
N THR A 229 -24.88 2.84 -8.44
CA THR A 229 -26.05 3.11 -9.26
C THR A 229 -25.90 2.28 -10.53
N GLY A 230 -26.53 1.10 -10.50
CA GLY A 230 -26.82 0.33 -11.70
C GLY A 230 -27.62 1.21 -12.64
N GLY A 231 -27.04 1.54 -13.80
CA GLY A 231 -27.75 2.19 -14.88
C GLY A 231 -28.77 1.23 -15.48
N THR A 232 -30.05 1.49 -15.23
CA THR A 232 -31.13 0.89 -16.00
C THR A 232 -31.16 1.61 -17.35
N GLN A 233 -30.85 0.86 -18.43
CA GLN A 233 -31.04 1.34 -19.80
C GLN A 233 -32.54 1.52 -20.09
N GLN A 234 -32.80 2.61 -20.80
CA GLN A 234 -34.07 2.97 -21.40
C GLN A 234 -34.58 1.90 -22.37
N LYS A 235 -35.91 1.74 -22.40
CA LYS A 235 -36.66 1.57 -23.65
C LYS A 235 -37.71 2.66 -23.70
#